data_AF-A0AAW9CW66-F1
#
_entry.id   AF-A0AAW9CW66-F1
#
_cell.length_a   1.000
_cell.length_b   1.000
_cell.length_c   1.000
_cell.angle_alpha   90.00
_cell.angle_beta   90.00
_cell.angle_gamma   90.00
#
_symmetry.space_group_name_H-M   'P 1'
#
loop_
_entity.id
_entity.type
_entity.pdbx_description
1 polymer ?
#
loop_
_entity_poly.entity_id
_entity_poly.type
_entity_poly.pdbx_seq_one_letter_code
_entity_poly.pdbx_strand_id
1 'polypeptide(L)'
;GKLDKHTWQAAPSPGAITLRYDVYAWDLSVRAAHLDDTGGFFNGTSVFLAPLGHEDAPCEVMIERPAGDAYRRWRVATALPEARGTKRYGFGAYRAQNYDELIDHPVTLGEFALASFDAHGVPHDIAIAGRVTGLDLERLAADLKRVCEAQIALFEPKTKRAPMSRYVFMTQAVSDGYGGSSIARRRRSSAIAPTCR
;
A
#
# COMPACT_ATOMS: atom_id res chain seq x y z
N GLY A 1 2.50 19.54 22.26
CA GLY A 1 2.62 20.62 21.26
C GLY A 1 3.39 20.13 20.05
N LYS A 2 3.37 20.89 18.95
CA LYS A 2 4.26 20.66 17.80
C LYS A 2 5.67 21.14 18.17
N LEU A 3 6.68 20.31 18.00
CA LEU A 3 8.07 20.63 18.34
C LEU A 3 8.83 21.21 17.13
N ASP A 4 8.64 20.60 15.97
CA ASP A 4 9.24 21.04 14.70
C ASP A 4 8.30 20.73 13.52
N LYS A 5 8.78 20.78 12.28
CA LYS A 5 7.96 20.56 11.07
C LYS A 5 7.18 19.24 11.06
N HIS A 6 7.74 18.19 11.67
CA HIS A 6 7.32 16.79 11.56
C HIS A 6 7.30 16.04 12.90
N THR A 7 7.58 16.72 14.02
CA THR A 7 7.55 16.12 15.36
C THR A 7 6.51 16.78 16.24
N TRP A 8 5.74 15.96 16.96
CA TRP A 8 4.76 16.39 17.97
C TRP A 8 5.01 15.66 19.27
N GLN A 9 4.69 16.32 20.38
CA GLN A 9 4.80 15.75 21.72
C GLN A 9 3.45 15.86 22.43
N ALA A 10 2.95 14.74 22.93
CA ALA A 10 1.80 14.72 23.83
C ALA A 10 2.25 15.05 25.28
N ALA A 11 1.33 15.57 26.09
CA ALA A 11 1.56 15.63 27.53
C ALA A 11 1.57 14.20 28.11
N PRO A 12 2.27 13.96 29.24
CA PRO A 12 2.23 12.65 29.90
C PRO A 12 0.79 12.20 30.18
N SER A 13 0.50 10.94 29.88
CA SER A 13 -0.81 10.33 30.08
C SER A 13 -0.63 9.01 30.85
N PRO A 14 -1.48 8.71 31.85
CA PRO A 14 -1.44 7.43 32.57
C PRO A 14 -1.97 6.24 31.75
N GLY A 15 -2.46 6.47 30.53
CA GLY A 15 -3.01 5.44 29.66
C GLY A 15 -2.72 5.71 28.18
N ALA A 16 -3.36 4.92 27.31
CA ALA A 16 -3.19 5.01 25.86
C ALA A 16 -3.47 6.42 25.33
N ILE A 17 -2.69 6.84 24.34
CA ILE A 17 -2.84 8.13 23.66
C ILE A 17 -3.36 7.85 22.26
N THR A 18 -4.50 8.42 21.91
CA THR A 18 -5.06 8.37 20.55
C THR A 18 -4.80 9.69 19.84
N LEU A 19 -4.07 9.64 18.73
CA LEU A 19 -3.84 10.78 17.86
C LEU A 19 -4.77 10.71 16.64
N ARG A 20 -5.49 11.80 16.37
CA ARG A 20 -6.33 11.94 15.16
C ARG A 20 -5.86 13.12 14.33
N TYR A 21 -5.63 12.87 13.04
CA TYR A 21 -5.19 13.87 12.08
C TYR A 21 -5.70 13.49 10.69
N ASP A 22 -5.78 14.48 9.82
CA ASP A 22 -6.13 14.31 8.42
C ASP A 22 -4.86 14.44 7.57
N VAL A 23 -4.70 13.55 6.59
CA VAL A 23 -3.62 13.60 5.60
C VAL A 23 -4.19 14.10 4.29
N TYR A 24 -3.55 15.11 3.69
CA TYR A 24 -3.92 15.58 2.36
C TYR A 24 -3.35 14.64 1.29
N ALA A 25 -4.23 13.94 0.57
CA ALA A 25 -3.86 12.90 -0.40
C ALA A 25 -4.26 13.28 -1.84
N TRP A 26 -3.47 14.14 -2.49
CA TRP A 26 -3.70 14.59 -3.88
C TRP A 26 -2.41 14.62 -4.72
N ASP A 27 -1.46 13.76 -4.38
CA ASP A 27 -0.24 13.60 -5.15
C ASP A 27 -0.24 12.22 -5.82
N LEU A 28 -0.41 12.21 -7.14
CA LEU A 28 -0.39 11.01 -8.01
C LEU A 28 1.00 10.37 -8.13
N SER A 29 1.89 10.60 -7.17
CA SER A 29 3.22 9.99 -7.12
C SER A 29 3.22 8.75 -6.23
N VAL A 30 4.09 7.79 -6.58
CA VAL A 30 4.32 6.57 -5.77
C VAL A 30 4.95 6.84 -4.40
N ARG A 31 5.36 8.09 -4.12
CA ARG A 31 6.06 8.49 -2.89
C ARG A 31 5.14 9.10 -1.85
N ALA A 32 3.93 9.48 -2.24
CA ALA A 32 3.01 10.26 -1.43
C ALA A 32 1.70 9.50 -1.21
N ALA A 33 0.59 10.23 -1.16
CA ALA A 33 -0.76 9.69 -1.09
C ALA A 33 -1.67 10.38 -2.12
N HIS A 34 -2.51 9.58 -2.75
CA HIS A 34 -3.59 10.00 -3.64
C HIS A 34 -4.87 9.28 -3.24
N LEU A 35 -5.99 10.00 -3.20
CA LEU A 35 -7.31 9.41 -3.02
C LEU A 35 -8.36 10.28 -3.71
N ASP A 36 -9.17 9.65 -4.55
CA ASP A 36 -10.34 10.25 -5.18
C ASP A 36 -11.52 9.27 -5.22
N ASP A 37 -12.54 9.56 -6.03
CA ASP A 37 -13.72 8.73 -6.21
C ASP A 37 -13.50 7.50 -7.09
N THR A 38 -12.32 7.36 -7.70
CA THR A 38 -11.95 6.26 -8.60
C THR A 38 -10.98 5.25 -7.98
N GLY A 39 -10.19 5.69 -7.00
CA GLY A 39 -9.29 4.82 -6.25
C GLY A 39 -8.39 5.59 -5.30
N GLY A 40 -7.44 4.88 -4.71
CA GLY A 40 -6.44 5.47 -3.84
C GLY A 40 -5.11 4.74 -3.89
N PHE A 41 -4.05 5.46 -3.55
CA PHE A 41 -2.72 4.92 -3.33
C PHE A 41 -2.11 5.67 -2.15
N PHE A 42 -1.40 4.99 -1.26
CA PHE A 42 -0.53 5.67 -0.32
C PHE A 42 0.71 4.88 0.01
N ASN A 43 1.81 5.60 0.19
CA ASN A 43 3.01 5.10 0.86
C ASN A 43 2.89 5.35 2.37
N GLY A 44 3.26 4.37 3.19
CA GLY A 44 3.14 4.47 4.65
C GLY A 44 3.92 5.64 5.24
N THR A 45 5.05 6.03 4.65
CA THR A 45 5.84 7.20 5.06
C THR A 45 5.09 8.53 5.00
N SER A 46 4.04 8.62 4.19
CA SER A 46 3.23 9.83 4.03
C SER A 46 1.96 9.84 4.87
N VAL A 47 1.59 8.69 5.46
CA VAL A 47 0.33 8.52 6.17
C VAL A 47 0.52 8.20 7.63
N PHE A 48 1.52 7.39 7.99
CA PHE A 48 1.74 6.95 9.35
C PHE A 48 2.77 7.84 10.05
N LEU A 49 2.52 8.13 11.34
CA LEU A 49 3.48 8.80 12.22
C LEU A 49 4.18 7.75 13.07
N ALA A 50 5.49 7.92 13.26
CA ALA A 50 6.30 7.05 14.10
C ALA A 50 6.06 7.37 15.59
N PRO A 51 5.74 6.37 16.44
CA PRO A 51 5.76 6.53 17.88
C PRO A 51 7.22 6.44 18.37
N LEU A 52 7.88 7.59 18.53
CA LEU A 52 9.29 7.63 18.92
C LEU A 52 9.58 6.86 20.22
N GLY A 53 10.57 5.98 20.19
CA GLY A 53 10.93 5.07 21.28
C GLY A 53 10.14 3.74 21.31
N HIS A 54 9.23 3.54 20.35
CA HIS A 54 8.40 2.33 20.21
C HIS A 54 8.38 1.79 18.77
N GLU A 55 9.35 2.17 17.94
CA GLU A 55 9.41 1.86 16.51
C GLU A 55 9.50 0.35 16.25
N ASP A 56 10.13 -0.40 17.16
CA ASP A 56 10.29 -1.86 17.07
C ASP A 56 9.03 -2.64 17.46
N ALA A 57 7.97 -1.98 17.95
CA ALA A 57 6.75 -2.63 18.36
C ALA A 57 5.88 -3.03 17.15
N PRO A 58 5.16 -4.17 17.20
CA PRO A 58 4.24 -4.56 16.14
C PRO A 58 3.19 -3.49 15.86
N CYS A 59 3.01 -3.18 14.58
CA CYS A 59 2.04 -2.20 14.12
C CYS A 59 0.82 -2.90 13.52
N GLU A 60 -0.38 -2.49 13.91
CA GLU A 60 -1.63 -2.93 13.27
C GLU A 60 -2.31 -1.75 12.59
N VAL A 61 -2.74 -1.95 11.34
CA VAL A 61 -3.46 -0.95 10.55
C VAL A 61 -4.85 -1.49 10.21
N MET A 62 -5.87 -0.72 10.57
CA MET A 62 -7.23 -0.94 10.09
C MET A 62 -7.46 -0.09 8.83
N ILE A 63 -7.72 -0.75 7.71
CA ILE A 63 -8.07 -0.09 6.44
C ILE A 63 -9.57 -0.25 6.25
N GLU A 64 -10.31 0.85 6.40
CA GLU A 64 -11.76 0.88 6.28
C GLU A 64 -12.19 1.20 4.84
N ARG A 65 -13.26 0.53 4.40
CA ARG A 65 -13.86 0.81 3.09
C ARG A 65 -14.58 2.17 3.14
N PRO A 66 -14.39 3.04 2.14
CA PRO A 66 -15.17 4.27 2.04
C PRO A 66 -16.69 3.99 2.03
N ALA A 67 -17.45 4.87 2.65
CA ALA A 67 -18.91 4.73 2.74
C ALA A 67 -19.58 5.00 1.39
N GLY A 68 -20.61 4.22 1.06
CA GLY A 68 -21.44 4.40 -0.13
C GLY A 68 -21.32 3.28 -1.15
N ASP A 69 -22.40 3.09 -1.91
CA ASP A 69 -22.54 1.95 -2.83
C ASP A 69 -21.54 1.97 -3.99
N ALA A 70 -21.04 3.15 -4.37
CA ALA A 70 -20.02 3.29 -5.42
C ALA A 70 -18.74 2.49 -5.11
N TYR A 71 -18.39 2.35 -3.83
CA TYR A 71 -17.14 1.73 -3.38
C TYR A 71 -17.29 0.26 -3.00
N ARG A 72 -18.48 -0.33 -3.17
CA ARG A 72 -18.77 -1.72 -2.75
C ARG A 72 -17.84 -2.77 -3.35
N ARG A 73 -17.34 -2.52 -4.57
CA ARG A 73 -16.41 -3.39 -5.31
C ARG A 73 -14.94 -3.04 -5.08
N TRP A 74 -14.65 -2.00 -4.30
CA TRP A 74 -13.27 -1.66 -3.98
C TRP A 74 -12.61 -2.79 -3.21
N ARG A 75 -11.31 -2.91 -3.44
CA ARG A 75 -10.42 -3.88 -2.83
C ARG A 75 -9.16 -3.18 -2.34
N VAL A 76 -8.35 -3.89 -1.57
CA VAL A 76 -7.09 -3.40 -1.00
C VAL A 76 -5.92 -4.25 -1.54
N ALA A 77 -5.04 -3.69 -2.36
CA ALA A 77 -3.80 -4.35 -2.73
C ALA A 77 -2.64 -3.83 -1.86
N THR A 78 -1.99 -4.74 -1.15
CA THR A 78 -0.78 -4.50 -0.37
C THR A 78 -0.05 -5.84 -0.15
N ALA A 79 1.24 -5.77 0.15
CA ALA A 79 2.03 -6.91 0.60
C ALA A 79 1.99 -7.09 2.14
N LEU A 80 1.40 -6.15 2.90
CA LEU A 80 1.22 -6.31 4.35
C LEU A 80 0.46 -7.62 4.65
N PRO A 81 0.92 -8.39 5.66
CA PRO A 81 0.17 -9.54 6.16
C PRO A 81 -1.23 -9.16 6.65
N GLU A 82 -2.25 -9.92 6.21
CA GLU A 82 -3.60 -9.81 6.75
C GLU A 82 -3.66 -10.21 8.23
N ALA A 83 -4.49 -9.53 9.01
CA ALA A 83 -4.72 -9.79 10.42
C ALA A 83 -6.22 -9.87 10.72
N ARG A 84 -6.56 -10.41 11.89
CA ARG A 84 -7.94 -10.50 12.44
C ARG A 84 -8.98 -11.07 11.45
N GLY A 85 -8.59 -12.06 10.65
CA GLY A 85 -9.49 -12.72 9.70
C GLY A 85 -9.78 -11.92 8.42
N THR A 86 -9.06 -10.82 8.19
CA THR A 86 -9.13 -10.05 6.93
C THR A 86 -8.81 -10.97 5.77
N LYS A 87 -9.66 -10.96 4.75
CA LYS A 87 -9.45 -11.74 3.54
C LYS A 87 -8.43 -11.04 2.64
N ARG A 88 -7.66 -11.81 1.89
CA ARG A 88 -6.79 -11.31 0.82
C ARG A 88 -7.58 -10.36 -0.08
N TYR A 89 -7.03 -9.17 -0.32
CA TYR A 89 -7.65 -8.07 -1.06
C TYR A 89 -8.90 -7.42 -0.46
N GLY A 90 -9.25 -7.76 0.78
CA GLY A 90 -10.38 -7.19 1.50
C GLY A 90 -10.01 -5.97 2.35
N PHE A 91 -11.01 -5.21 2.76
CA PHE A 91 -10.84 -4.22 3.82
C PHE A 91 -10.80 -4.90 5.19
N GLY A 92 -10.02 -4.36 6.12
CA GLY A 92 -9.84 -4.94 7.45
C GLY A 92 -8.48 -4.61 8.08
N ALA A 93 -8.09 -5.44 9.03
CA ALA A 93 -6.83 -5.32 9.76
C ALA A 93 -5.67 -5.96 9.01
N TYR A 94 -4.52 -5.28 9.05
CA TYR A 94 -3.23 -5.71 8.55
C TYR A 94 -2.17 -5.51 9.64
N ARG A 95 -1.08 -6.27 9.60
CA ARG A 95 -0.05 -6.22 10.64
C ARG A 95 1.35 -6.22 10.07
N ALA A 96 2.19 -5.32 10.57
CA ALA A 96 3.63 -5.31 10.42
C ALA A 96 4.32 -5.64 11.76
N GLN A 97 5.55 -6.14 11.71
CA GLN A 97 6.34 -6.46 12.90
C GLN A 97 6.90 -5.22 13.60
N ASN A 98 7.12 -4.15 12.84
CA ASN A 98 7.62 -2.86 13.34
C ASN A 98 7.23 -1.72 12.39
N TYR A 99 7.61 -0.50 12.75
CA TYR A 99 7.32 0.70 11.97
C TYR A 99 8.02 0.70 10.60
N ASP A 100 9.27 0.22 10.52
CA ASP A 100 10.02 0.17 9.26
C ASP A 100 9.34 -0.73 8.23
N GLU A 101 8.90 -1.93 8.64
CA GLU A 101 8.11 -2.82 7.80
C GLU A 101 6.78 -2.15 7.42
N LEU A 102 6.10 -1.47 8.35
CA LEU A 102 4.83 -0.81 8.07
C LEU A 102 4.95 0.20 6.91
N ILE A 103 5.99 1.03 6.92
CA ILE A 103 6.15 2.10 5.93
C ILE A 103 6.70 1.61 4.59
N ASP A 104 7.31 0.43 4.54
CA ASP A 104 7.84 -0.19 3.32
C ASP A 104 6.75 -0.85 2.45
N HIS A 105 5.53 -0.98 2.98
CA HIS A 105 4.42 -1.62 2.28
C HIS A 105 3.35 -0.61 1.83
N PRO A 106 3.41 -0.13 0.58
CA PRO A 106 2.37 0.75 0.06
C PRO A 106 1.03 0.01 -0.08
N VAL A 107 -0.03 0.81 -0.22
CA VAL A 107 -1.41 0.34 -0.33
C VAL A 107 -2.07 0.97 -1.55
N THR A 108 -2.72 0.14 -2.36
CA THR A 108 -3.63 0.57 -3.44
C THR A 108 -5.06 0.21 -3.09
N LEU A 109 -5.97 1.15 -3.23
CA LEU A 109 -7.40 1.01 -2.97
C LEU A 109 -8.18 1.21 -4.28
N GLY A 110 -9.26 0.46 -4.47
CA GLY A 110 -10.16 0.68 -5.60
C GLY A 110 -10.53 -0.58 -6.35
N GLU A 111 -11.05 -0.38 -7.55
CA GLU A 111 -11.19 -1.46 -8.54
C GLU A 111 -9.89 -1.55 -9.35
N PHE A 112 -9.30 -2.73 -9.41
CA PHE A 112 -8.09 -3.00 -10.16
C PHE A 112 -8.18 -4.35 -10.86
N ALA A 113 -7.52 -4.49 -12.00
CA ALA A 113 -7.30 -5.80 -12.60
C ALA A 113 -6.26 -6.57 -11.78
N LEU A 114 -6.42 -7.89 -11.67
CA LEU A 114 -5.57 -8.72 -10.82
C LEU A 114 -5.12 -9.96 -11.60
N ALA A 115 -3.83 -10.24 -11.59
CA ALA A 115 -3.24 -11.50 -12.03
C ALA A 115 -2.23 -12.00 -10.98
N SER A 116 -1.96 -13.29 -10.98
CA SER A 116 -1.03 -13.92 -10.04
C SER A 116 -0.14 -14.91 -10.78
N PHE A 117 1.10 -15.05 -10.32
CA PHE A 117 2.03 -16.06 -10.80
C PHE A 117 2.95 -16.51 -9.66
N ASP A 118 3.60 -17.66 -9.83
CA ASP A 118 4.62 -18.15 -8.91
C ASP A 118 6.00 -18.06 -9.57
N ALA A 119 6.98 -17.52 -8.84
CA ALA A 119 8.39 -17.50 -9.22
C ALA A 119 9.22 -18.12 -8.09
N HIS A 120 9.80 -19.29 -8.36
CA HIS A 120 10.58 -20.07 -7.38
C HIS A 120 9.87 -20.29 -6.03
N GLY A 121 8.56 -20.58 -6.05
CA GLY A 121 7.76 -20.86 -4.85
C GLY A 121 7.30 -19.62 -4.09
N VAL A 122 7.57 -18.43 -4.62
CA VAL A 122 7.08 -17.17 -4.06
C VAL A 122 5.89 -16.68 -4.88
N PRO A 123 4.70 -16.52 -4.26
CA PRO A 123 3.54 -15.96 -4.93
C PRO A 123 3.78 -14.48 -5.23
N HIS A 124 3.56 -14.11 -6.49
CA HIS A 124 3.58 -12.75 -6.99
C HIS A 124 2.19 -12.38 -7.48
N ASP A 125 1.77 -11.16 -7.19
CA ASP A 125 0.51 -10.60 -7.65
C ASP A 125 0.75 -9.32 -8.44
N ILE A 126 -0.11 -9.05 -9.42
CA ILE A 126 -0.08 -7.85 -10.25
C ILE A 126 -1.44 -7.17 -10.08
N ALA A 127 -1.44 -6.00 -9.44
CA ALA A 127 -2.62 -5.15 -9.28
C ALA A 127 -2.49 -3.91 -10.18
N ILE A 128 -3.35 -3.80 -11.19
CA ILE A 128 -3.38 -2.67 -12.13
C ILE A 128 -4.66 -1.87 -11.92
N ALA A 129 -4.53 -0.71 -11.28
CA ALA A 129 -5.61 0.24 -11.09
C ALA A 129 -5.70 1.21 -12.28
N GLY A 130 -6.90 1.73 -12.55
CA GLY A 130 -7.18 2.61 -13.68
C GLY A 130 -7.73 1.88 -14.91
N ARG A 131 -8.09 2.65 -15.95
CA ARG A 131 -8.63 2.09 -17.20
C ARG A 131 -7.50 1.76 -18.16
N VAL A 132 -7.39 0.49 -18.54
CA VAL A 132 -6.45 0.03 -19.58
C VAL A 132 -7.22 -0.74 -20.64
N THR A 133 -7.17 -0.27 -21.88
CA THR A 133 -7.76 -0.98 -23.03
C THR A 133 -6.73 -1.95 -23.62
N GLY A 134 -7.15 -3.19 -23.89
CA GLY A 134 -6.28 -4.21 -24.51
C GLY A 134 -5.18 -4.76 -23.57
N LEU A 135 -5.40 -4.69 -22.25
CA LEU A 135 -4.48 -5.26 -21.27
C LEU A 135 -4.49 -6.80 -21.33
N ASP A 136 -3.40 -7.38 -21.83
CA ASP A 136 -3.14 -8.82 -21.77
C ASP A 136 -2.41 -9.17 -20.47
N LEU A 137 -3.18 -9.40 -19.42
CA LEU A 137 -2.66 -9.73 -18.09
C LEU A 137 -1.93 -11.07 -18.06
N GLU A 138 -2.34 -12.04 -18.88
CA GLU A 138 -1.73 -13.37 -18.92
C GLU A 138 -0.32 -13.29 -19.50
N ARG A 139 -0.16 -12.58 -20.62
CA ARG A 139 1.16 -12.34 -21.21
C ARG A 139 2.06 -11.56 -20.26
N LEU A 140 1.53 -10.50 -19.63
CA LEU A 140 2.30 -9.72 -18.65
C LEU A 140 2.77 -10.57 -17.47
N ALA A 141 1.90 -11.42 -16.92
CA ALA A 141 2.26 -12.32 -15.83
C ALA A 141 3.33 -13.34 -16.26
N ALA A 142 3.23 -13.89 -17.47
CA ALA A 142 4.23 -14.81 -18.01
C ALA A 142 5.61 -14.15 -18.18
N ASP A 143 5.64 -12.91 -18.68
CA ASP A 143 6.88 -12.14 -18.85
C ASP A 143 7.51 -11.77 -17.51
N LEU A 144 6.71 -11.24 -16.57
CA LEU A 144 7.18 -10.88 -15.23
C LEU A 144 7.69 -12.09 -14.45
N LYS A 145 7.04 -13.25 -14.59
CA LYS A 145 7.54 -14.51 -14.01
C LYS A 145 8.97 -14.80 -14.44
N ARG A 146 9.25 -14.75 -15.75
CA ARG A 146 10.59 -15.03 -16.29
C ARG A 146 11.64 -14.06 -15.75
N VAL A 147 11.28 -12.78 -15.63
CA VAL A 147 12.16 -11.75 -15.05
C VAL A 147 12.43 -12.02 -13.57
N CYS A 148 11.40 -12.31 -12.78
CA CYS A 148 11.54 -12.57 -11.34
C CYS A 148 12.36 -13.84 -11.07
N GLU A 149 12.12 -14.93 -11.80
CA GLU A 149 12.90 -16.15 -11.70
C GLU A 149 14.39 -15.91 -12.03
N ALA A 150 14.66 -15.14 -13.10
CA ALA A 150 16.03 -14.78 -13.45
C ALA A 150 16.70 -13.93 -12.37
N GLN A 151 15.99 -12.95 -11.79
CA GLN A 151 16.53 -12.11 -10.71
C GLN A 151 16.80 -12.91 -9.43
N ILE A 152 15.86 -13.76 -9.01
CA ILE A 152 16.05 -14.61 -7.83
C ILE A 152 17.24 -15.56 -8.05
N ALA A 153 17.36 -16.17 -9.23
CA ALA A 153 18.50 -17.02 -9.56
C ALA A 153 19.83 -16.25 -9.69
N LEU A 154 19.80 -14.96 -10.04
CA LEU A 154 20.98 -14.12 -10.09
C LEU A 154 21.54 -13.84 -8.69
N PHE A 155 20.67 -13.46 -7.75
CA PHE A 155 21.09 -13.12 -6.38
C PHE A 155 21.30 -14.34 -5.49
N GLU A 156 20.55 -15.42 -5.72
CA GLU A 156 20.60 -16.67 -4.93
C GLU A 156 20.78 -17.89 -5.85
N PRO A 157 21.90 -18.02 -6.58
CA PRO A 157 22.07 -19.01 -7.65
C PRO A 157 22.02 -20.47 -7.18
N LYS A 158 22.33 -20.72 -5.90
CA LYS A 158 22.32 -22.07 -5.31
C LYS A 158 20.96 -22.45 -4.75
N THR A 159 20.32 -21.53 -4.03
CA THR A 159 19.10 -21.81 -3.24
C THR A 159 17.83 -21.40 -3.97
N LYS A 160 17.93 -20.43 -4.89
CA LYS A 160 16.80 -19.76 -5.57
C LYS A 160 15.74 -19.26 -4.58
N ARG A 161 16.16 -18.88 -3.39
CA ARG A 161 15.27 -18.45 -2.32
C ARG A 161 15.13 -16.94 -2.34
N ALA A 162 13.92 -16.42 -2.54
CA ALA A 162 13.70 -14.99 -2.41
C ALA A 162 13.70 -14.56 -0.92
N PRO A 163 14.09 -13.32 -0.60
CA PRO A 163 14.09 -12.81 0.78
C PRO A 163 12.70 -12.51 1.34
N MET A 164 11.65 -12.63 0.52
CA MET A 164 10.26 -12.34 0.86
C MET A 164 9.36 -13.56 0.65
N SER A 165 8.25 -13.60 1.38
CA SER A 165 7.23 -14.66 1.26
C SER A 165 6.15 -14.37 0.23
N ARG A 166 6.02 -13.11 -0.21
CA ARG A 166 5.07 -12.63 -1.22
C ARG A 166 5.55 -11.32 -1.80
N TYR A 167 5.20 -11.04 -3.05
CA TYR A 167 5.46 -9.76 -3.71
C TYR A 167 4.23 -9.26 -4.47
N VAL A 168 3.98 -7.95 -4.48
CA VAL A 168 2.83 -7.35 -5.18
C VAL A 168 3.30 -6.20 -6.06
N PHE A 169 3.17 -6.36 -7.37
CA PHE A 169 3.33 -5.27 -8.33
C PHE A 169 2.07 -4.40 -8.30
N MET A 170 2.20 -3.17 -7.81
CA MET A 170 1.12 -2.18 -7.82
C MET A 170 1.38 -1.16 -8.90
N THR A 171 0.48 -1.08 -9.89
CA THR A 171 0.59 -0.15 -11.02
C THR A 171 -0.67 0.69 -11.10
N GLN A 172 -0.51 2.02 -11.15
CA GLN A 172 -1.58 2.93 -11.54
C GLN A 172 -1.40 3.30 -13.01
N ALA A 173 -2.35 2.86 -13.85
CA ALA A 173 -2.35 3.19 -15.26
C ALA A 173 -3.14 4.50 -15.48
N VAL A 174 -2.44 5.50 -15.99
CA VAL A 174 -2.99 6.81 -16.36
C VAL A 174 -2.88 7.02 -17.87
N SER A 175 -3.88 7.65 -18.48
CA SER A 175 -3.97 7.81 -19.94
C SER A 175 -2.88 8.70 -20.55
N ASP A 176 -2.24 9.55 -19.73
CA ASP A 176 -1.07 10.37 -20.11
C ASP A 176 -0.09 10.46 -18.92
N GLY A 177 0.54 9.34 -18.58
CA GLY A 177 1.62 9.32 -17.61
C GLY A 177 2.61 8.22 -17.90
N TYR A 178 3.63 8.56 -18.68
CA TYR A 178 4.90 7.87 -18.59
C TYR A 178 5.69 8.51 -17.45
N GLY A 179 5.84 7.83 -16.32
CA GLY A 179 6.65 8.36 -15.24
C GLY A 179 6.53 7.62 -13.91
N GLY A 180 7.61 6.93 -13.54
CA GLY A 180 8.04 7.03 -12.15
C GLY A 180 8.21 8.52 -11.82
N SER A 181 7.47 8.98 -10.83
CA SER A 181 7.47 10.35 -10.25
C SER A 181 6.96 11.50 -11.14
N SER A 182 5.96 12.20 -10.58
CA SER A 182 5.44 13.56 -10.86
C SER A 182 4.49 13.77 -12.04
N ILE A 183 3.23 14.14 -11.74
CA ILE A 183 2.59 15.39 -12.21
C ILE A 183 1.27 15.65 -11.44
N ALA A 184 0.99 16.93 -11.18
CA ALA A 184 -0.13 17.45 -10.39
C ALA A 184 -1.27 18.04 -11.26
N ARG A 185 -2.54 17.96 -10.82
CA ARG A 185 -3.55 19.06 -10.94
C ARG A 185 -4.85 18.81 -10.15
N ARG A 186 -5.46 19.94 -9.73
CA ARG A 186 -6.52 20.16 -8.72
C ARG A 186 -7.96 19.75 -9.13
N ARG A 187 -8.74 19.17 -8.19
CA ARG A 187 -9.96 19.76 -7.54
C ARG A 187 -10.69 18.74 -6.61
N ARG A 188 -10.68 19.05 -5.29
CA ARG A 188 -11.58 18.70 -4.15
C ARG A 188 -12.25 17.31 -4.07
N SER A 189 -11.93 16.53 -3.02
CA SER A 189 -12.86 15.89 -2.06
C SER A 189 -12.09 15.21 -0.88
N SER A 190 -12.81 14.81 0.16
CA SER A 190 -12.42 14.84 1.59
C SER A 190 -11.86 13.54 2.21
N ALA A 191 -10.98 13.75 3.20
CA ALA A 191 -10.46 12.94 4.32
C ALA A 191 -10.89 11.46 4.53
N ILE A 192 -9.88 10.59 4.75
CA ILE A 192 -9.98 9.32 5.48
C ILE A 192 -9.20 9.47 6.80
N ALA A 193 -9.85 9.16 7.92
CA ALA A 193 -9.23 9.07 9.24
C ALA A 193 -8.82 7.61 9.53
N PRO A 194 -7.54 7.29 9.76
CA PRO A 194 -7.19 6.00 10.33
C PRO A 194 -7.41 6.04 11.85
N THR A 195 -8.31 5.18 12.33
CA THR A 195 -8.49 4.92 13.76
C THR A 195 -7.62 3.71 14.12
N CYS A 196 -6.42 3.92 14.68
CA CYS A 196 -5.69 2.84 15.34
C CYS A 196 -6.06 2.82 16.83
N ARG A 197 -6.45 1.64 17.32
CA ARG A 197 -6.59 1.34 18.75
C ARG A 197 -5.27 0.84 19.31
#